data_AF-A0A9P9R4H0-F1
#
_entry.id   AF-A0A9P9R4H0-F1
#
_cell.length_a   1.000
_cell.length_b   1.000
_cell.length_c   1.000
_cell.angle_alpha   90.00
_cell.angle_beta   90.00
_cell.angle_gamma   90.00
#
_symmetry.space_group_name_H-M   'P 1'
#
loop_
_entity.id
_entity.type
_entity.pdbx_description
1 polymer ?
#
loop_
_entity_poly.entity_id
_entity_poly.type
_entity_poly.pdbx_seq_one_letter_code
_entity_poly.pdbx_strand_id
1 'polypeptide(L)'
;MEDNQGYALSCQTARATDYYGLGVRLGIYFTWLQTYIANNFLSSEISGAADTNTIFLLVLLIAMIKCSSTNMLEQIDGLILMHLSGGFIFGTFSIWGYRTRQYIESGPKAIRFFGGFGTHSRLIVSLAVSVYGLWYWLYAVTGGLIAMGSKEETGELAVDPPNSPDCQTLFTFMFGKVRADGGIRTFYIVVCTGCCLYFGTMLLASSIAGWARVNKMIDLYKHQRWADTSRLRFATGLNYRELELFFKTLRILNLVWLVYSAFLIEFSLNFNNVTAVLKGRNNGNEIHLPAQLLPLLMGTFGLVRILYLVFESKRSPEDMEPSLADSSPPQRSRTLHARNFLLAFSPAMSRDSVMIKHDPDDVDDLERGRPWPIRYLVAWLPWLSLLKQFQENHTVPKGKRLSYQSYRSGFSQGYEMIDVVQPAKLGQERDSNIDS
;
A
#
# COMPACT_ATOMS: atom_id res chain seq x y z
N MET A 1 7.40 56.95 -17.89
CA MET A 1 6.44 55.83 -17.76
C MET A 1 7.24 54.65 -17.30
N GLU A 2 7.41 54.54 -15.98
CA GLU A 2 7.95 53.33 -15.37
C GLU A 2 6.87 52.27 -15.50
N ASP A 3 7.18 51.18 -16.19
CA ASP A 3 6.31 50.02 -16.28
C ASP A 3 6.08 49.49 -14.86
N ASN A 4 4.95 49.86 -14.27
CA ASN A 4 4.32 49.13 -13.17
C ASN A 4 3.86 47.75 -13.69
N GLN A 5 4.79 46.94 -14.19
CA GLN A 5 4.62 45.50 -14.20
C GLN A 5 4.58 45.11 -12.72
N GLY A 6 3.37 45.00 -12.18
CA GLY A 6 3.16 44.42 -10.87
C GLY A 6 3.81 43.04 -10.90
N TYR A 7 5.01 42.95 -10.33
CA TYR A 7 5.75 41.71 -10.26
C TYR A 7 4.83 40.72 -9.56
N ALA A 8 4.41 39.70 -10.31
CA ALA A 8 3.59 38.64 -9.76
C ALA A 8 4.35 38.07 -8.56
N LEU A 9 3.76 38.16 -7.37
CA LEU A 9 4.34 37.66 -6.13
C LEU A 9 4.75 36.20 -6.35
N SER A 10 6.05 35.90 -6.31
CA SER A 10 6.59 34.55 -6.46
C SER A 10 7.26 34.17 -5.15
N CYS A 11 6.76 33.10 -4.53
CA CYS A 11 7.35 32.53 -3.32
C CYS A 11 8.09 31.26 -3.73
N GLN A 12 9.34 31.09 -3.29
CA GLN A 12 10.17 29.96 -3.68
C GLN A 12 10.82 29.32 -2.48
N THR A 13 11.05 28.01 -2.54
CA THR A 13 11.88 27.31 -1.55
C THR A 13 13.06 26.72 -2.29
N ALA A 14 14.25 26.80 -1.70
CA ALA A 14 15.50 26.39 -2.36
C ALA A 14 15.49 24.92 -2.84
N ARG A 15 14.65 24.07 -2.22
CA ARG A 15 14.60 22.61 -2.46
C ARG A 15 13.22 22.11 -2.87
N ALA A 16 12.28 23.00 -3.19
CA ALA A 16 10.92 22.63 -3.59
C ALA A 16 10.93 21.61 -4.75
N THR A 17 11.83 21.81 -5.70
CA THR A 17 11.98 20.99 -6.92
C THR A 17 12.42 19.56 -6.60
N ASP A 18 13.22 19.35 -5.56
CA ASP A 18 13.68 18.03 -5.15
C ASP A 18 12.59 17.27 -4.37
N TYR A 19 11.82 17.97 -3.55
CA TYR A 19 10.79 17.35 -2.70
C TYR A 19 9.50 17.05 -3.46
N TYR A 20 9.02 18.00 -4.27
CA TYR A 20 7.74 17.92 -4.97
C TYR A 20 7.78 18.68 -6.30
N GLY A 21 8.94 18.67 -6.97
CA GLY A 21 9.04 19.13 -8.35
C GLY A 21 8.05 18.41 -9.28
N LEU A 22 7.92 18.91 -10.51
CA LEU A 22 6.93 18.39 -11.45
C LEU A 22 7.12 16.88 -11.71
N GLY A 23 8.37 16.42 -11.85
CA GLY A 23 8.65 15.00 -12.05
C GLY A 23 8.23 14.13 -10.87
N VAL A 24 8.49 14.61 -9.63
CA VAL A 24 8.07 13.92 -8.40
C VAL A 24 6.56 13.81 -8.32
N ARG A 25 5.85 14.94 -8.49
CA ARG A 25 4.37 14.98 -8.41
C ARG A 25 3.72 14.10 -9.47
N LEU A 26 4.10 14.24 -10.73
CA LEU A 26 3.56 13.39 -11.81
C LEU A 26 3.88 11.90 -11.60
N GLY A 27 5.09 11.59 -11.16
CA GLY A 27 5.50 10.23 -10.80
C GLY A 27 4.60 9.62 -9.71
N ILE A 28 4.33 10.39 -8.66
CA ILE A 28 3.43 9.99 -7.57
C ILE A 28 1.98 9.85 -8.08
N TYR A 29 1.47 10.80 -8.86
CA TYR A 29 0.12 10.73 -9.42
C TYR A 29 -0.07 9.51 -10.34
N PHE A 30 0.91 9.20 -11.18
CA PHE A 30 0.88 7.99 -12.01
C PHE A 30 0.98 6.72 -11.16
N THR A 31 1.78 6.71 -10.10
CA THR A 31 1.83 5.57 -9.16
C THR A 31 0.50 5.37 -8.43
N TRP A 32 -0.18 6.46 -8.06
CA TRP A 32 -1.53 6.40 -7.50
C TRP A 32 -2.54 5.82 -8.48
N LEU A 33 -2.53 6.30 -9.73
CA LEU A 33 -3.41 5.81 -10.78
C LEU A 33 -3.11 4.34 -11.13
N GLN A 34 -1.83 3.97 -11.24
CA GLN A 34 -1.37 2.60 -11.44
C GLN A 34 -1.95 1.68 -10.36
N THR A 35 -1.84 2.09 -9.09
CA THR A 35 -2.35 1.31 -7.95
C THR A 35 -3.87 1.22 -7.96
N TYR A 36 -4.54 2.31 -8.31
CA TYR A 36 -5.99 2.31 -8.50
C TYR A 36 -6.40 1.30 -9.57
N ILE A 37 -5.74 1.29 -10.72
CA ILE A 37 -6.04 0.35 -11.81
C ILE A 37 -5.74 -1.09 -11.37
N ALA A 38 -4.58 -1.36 -10.78
CA ALA A 38 -4.21 -2.68 -10.28
C ALA A 38 -5.26 -3.22 -9.28
N ASN A 39 -5.66 -2.41 -8.30
CA ASN A 39 -6.68 -2.79 -7.31
C ASN A 39 -8.03 -3.15 -7.91
N ASN A 40 -8.38 -2.58 -9.06
CA ASN A 40 -9.67 -2.77 -9.72
C ASN A 40 -9.66 -3.85 -10.81
N PHE A 41 -8.52 -4.05 -11.44
CA PHE A 41 -8.45 -4.83 -12.68
C PHE A 41 -7.48 -6.01 -12.64
N LEU A 42 -6.43 -5.96 -11.82
CA LEU A 42 -5.33 -6.95 -11.84
C LEU A 42 -4.94 -7.36 -10.42
N SER A 43 -5.56 -8.43 -9.90
CA SER A 43 -5.27 -8.92 -8.55
C SER A 43 -3.82 -9.38 -8.37
N SER A 44 -3.17 -9.84 -9.44
CA SER A 44 -1.76 -10.25 -9.46
C SER A 44 -0.78 -9.10 -9.18
N GLU A 45 -1.11 -7.88 -9.61
CA GLU A 45 -0.21 -6.72 -9.53
C GLU A 45 -0.40 -5.88 -8.25
N ILE A 46 -1.40 -6.22 -7.44
CA ILE A 46 -1.73 -5.47 -6.21
C ILE A 46 -0.56 -5.46 -5.23
N SER A 47 0.11 -6.60 -5.05
CA SER A 47 1.24 -6.68 -4.11
C SER A 47 2.40 -5.79 -4.59
N GLY A 48 2.76 -5.88 -5.86
CA GLY A 48 3.84 -5.08 -6.44
C GLY A 48 3.55 -3.58 -6.33
N ALA A 49 2.34 -3.14 -6.71
CA ALA A 49 1.93 -1.75 -6.57
C ALA A 49 1.95 -1.28 -5.10
N ALA A 50 1.45 -2.11 -4.18
CA ALA A 50 1.46 -1.78 -2.75
C ALA A 50 2.88 -1.63 -2.19
N ASP A 51 3.83 -2.46 -2.62
CA ASP A 51 5.22 -2.39 -2.20
C ASP A 51 5.90 -1.14 -2.75
N THR A 52 5.70 -0.80 -4.03
CA THR A 52 6.18 0.46 -4.63
C THR A 52 5.67 1.69 -3.87
N ASN A 53 4.36 1.74 -3.56
CA ASN A 53 3.79 2.83 -2.76
C ASN A 53 4.42 2.92 -1.36
N THR A 54 4.72 1.77 -0.75
CA THR A 54 5.34 1.73 0.59
C THR A 54 6.75 2.27 0.56
N ILE A 55 7.51 1.96 -0.48
CA ILE A 55 8.86 2.52 -0.68
C ILE A 55 8.77 4.03 -0.86
N PHE A 56 7.88 4.53 -1.73
CA PHE A 56 7.69 5.98 -1.91
C PHE A 56 7.33 6.67 -0.60
N LEU A 57 6.33 6.16 0.13
CA LEU A 57 5.91 6.77 1.38
C LEU A 57 7.02 6.74 2.45
N LEU A 58 7.80 5.66 2.51
CA LEU A 58 8.95 5.56 3.41
C LEU A 58 10.03 6.58 3.06
N VAL A 59 10.35 6.75 1.77
CA VAL A 59 11.34 7.76 1.32
C VAL A 59 10.86 9.18 1.66
N LEU A 60 9.58 9.48 1.42
CA LEU A 60 8.99 10.77 1.79
C LEU A 60 9.07 11.01 3.30
N LEU A 61 8.77 9.99 4.11
CA LEU A 61 8.88 10.06 5.57
C LEU A 61 10.32 10.33 6.03
N ILE A 62 11.30 9.62 5.46
CA ILE A 62 12.72 9.83 5.78
C ILE A 62 13.15 11.25 5.40
N ALA A 63 12.75 11.74 4.22
CA ALA A 63 13.03 13.09 3.78
C ALA A 63 12.43 14.13 4.73
N MET A 64 11.15 13.97 5.09
CA MET A 64 10.46 14.85 6.05
C MET A 64 11.18 14.89 7.40
N ILE A 65 11.49 13.73 8.00
CA ILE A 65 12.16 13.67 9.31
C ILE A 65 13.55 14.29 9.24
N LYS A 66 14.38 13.86 8.27
CA LYS A 66 15.76 14.30 8.14
C LYS A 66 15.83 15.81 7.90
N CYS A 67 15.08 16.32 6.94
CA CYS A 67 15.13 17.73 6.57
C CYS A 67 14.49 18.62 7.64
N SER A 68 13.47 18.14 8.36
CA SER A 68 12.95 18.86 9.55
C SER A 68 14.02 18.94 10.65
N SER A 69 14.73 17.84 10.93
CA SER A 69 15.72 17.78 12.01
C SER A 69 16.94 18.69 11.78
N THR A 70 17.24 18.99 10.52
CA THR A 70 18.35 19.88 10.12
C THR A 70 17.87 21.28 9.77
N ASN A 71 16.60 21.62 10.06
CA ASN A 71 15.96 22.88 9.66
C ASN A 71 16.11 23.20 8.16
N MET A 72 16.13 22.20 7.29
CA MET A 72 16.21 22.37 5.83
C MET A 72 14.84 22.28 5.15
N LEU A 73 13.77 22.07 5.92
CA LEU A 73 12.41 21.92 5.44
C LEU A 73 11.59 23.14 5.84
N GLU A 74 11.01 23.84 4.88
CA GLU A 74 10.12 24.96 5.17
C GLU A 74 8.70 24.47 5.47
N GLN A 75 7.88 25.33 6.08
CA GLN A 75 6.51 25.00 6.43
C GLN A 75 5.68 24.54 5.23
N ILE A 76 5.80 25.21 4.07
CA ILE A 76 5.10 24.83 2.84
C ILE A 76 5.56 23.47 2.31
N ASP A 77 6.85 23.16 2.40
CA ASP A 77 7.39 21.88 1.94
C ASP A 77 6.80 20.75 2.78
N GLY A 78 6.80 20.91 4.11
CA GLY A 78 6.17 19.97 5.03
C GLY A 78 4.68 19.79 4.73
N LEU A 79 3.95 20.86 4.40
CA LEU A 79 2.52 20.79 4.04
C LEU A 79 2.29 19.93 2.80
N ILE A 80 3.05 20.18 1.73
CA ILE A 80 2.89 19.47 0.46
C ILE A 80 3.31 18.00 0.59
N LEU A 81 4.42 17.72 1.29
CA LEU A 81 4.85 16.35 1.57
C LEU A 81 3.82 15.59 2.43
N MET A 82 3.16 16.27 3.37
CA MET A 82 2.05 15.70 4.13
C MET A 82 0.82 15.41 3.27
N HIS A 83 0.46 16.30 2.33
CA HIS A 83 -0.64 16.04 1.39
C HIS A 83 -0.34 14.86 0.45
N LEU A 84 0.88 14.76 -0.08
CA LEU A 84 1.34 13.60 -0.86
C LEU A 84 1.23 12.33 -0.02
N SER A 85 1.68 12.37 1.23
CA SER A 85 1.59 11.23 2.15
C SER A 85 0.14 10.83 2.44
N GLY A 86 -0.76 11.80 2.59
CA GLY A 86 -2.20 11.58 2.75
C GLY A 86 -2.84 10.91 1.52
N GLY A 87 -2.40 11.27 0.31
CA GLY A 87 -2.83 10.60 -0.93
C GLY A 87 -2.46 9.11 -0.95
N PHE A 88 -1.26 8.74 -0.48
CA PHE A 88 -0.89 7.34 -0.32
C PHE A 88 -1.73 6.62 0.74
N ILE A 89 -1.83 7.18 1.95
CA ILE A 89 -2.51 6.52 3.08
C ILE A 89 -3.99 6.28 2.79
N PHE A 90 -4.70 7.28 2.26
CA PHE A 90 -6.15 7.19 2.09
C PHE A 90 -6.55 6.72 0.70
N GLY A 91 -5.71 6.95 -0.32
CA GLY A 91 -5.98 6.56 -1.71
C GLY A 91 -5.46 5.17 -2.07
N THR A 92 -4.15 4.96 -1.95
CA THR A 92 -3.48 3.74 -2.47
C THR A 92 -3.41 2.60 -1.46
N PHE A 93 -3.12 2.93 -0.20
CA PHE A 93 -3.11 1.97 0.89
C PHE A 93 -4.54 1.58 1.21
N SER A 94 -4.88 0.39 0.75
CA SER A 94 -6.08 -0.25 1.20
C SER A 94 -5.90 -0.67 2.64
N ILE A 95 -6.42 0.18 3.54
CA ILE A 95 -6.43 -0.01 4.98
C ILE A 95 -6.93 -1.42 5.38
N TRP A 96 -7.64 -2.10 4.47
CA TRP A 96 -8.14 -3.45 4.65
C TRP A 96 -7.89 -4.43 3.53
N GLY A 97 -7.30 -3.97 2.43
CA GLY A 97 -7.45 -4.62 1.13
C GLY A 97 -8.84 -5.11 0.76
N TYR A 98 -9.93 -4.75 1.46
CA TYR A 98 -11.30 -4.81 0.93
C TYR A 98 -11.46 -4.00 -0.36
N ARG A 99 -10.49 -3.15 -0.67
CA ARG A 99 -10.35 -2.40 -1.93
C ARG A 99 -9.67 -3.23 -3.03
N THR A 100 -9.32 -4.49 -2.78
CA THR A 100 -8.65 -5.34 -3.75
C THR A 100 -9.67 -6.22 -4.45
N ARG A 101 -9.53 -6.30 -5.77
CA ARG A 101 -10.27 -7.23 -6.63
C ARG A 101 -10.21 -8.69 -6.14
N GLN A 102 -9.18 -9.04 -5.35
CA GLN A 102 -9.02 -10.35 -4.75
C GLN A 102 -10.24 -10.80 -3.92
N TYR A 103 -10.96 -9.86 -3.29
CA TYR A 103 -12.19 -10.16 -2.57
C TYR A 103 -13.37 -10.48 -3.49
N ILE A 104 -13.45 -9.89 -4.69
CA ILE A 104 -14.45 -10.25 -5.69
C ILE A 104 -14.17 -11.66 -6.20
N GLU A 105 -12.90 -11.98 -6.48
CA GLU A 105 -12.49 -13.25 -7.08
C GLU A 105 -12.54 -14.41 -6.07
N SER A 106 -12.04 -14.20 -4.86
CA SER A 106 -11.89 -15.25 -3.84
C SER A 106 -12.97 -15.21 -2.74
N GLY A 107 -13.88 -14.24 -2.77
CA GLY A 107 -14.91 -14.05 -1.75
C GLY A 107 -14.35 -13.73 -0.35
N PRO A 108 -15.09 -14.04 0.73
CA PRO A 108 -14.64 -13.82 2.12
C PRO A 108 -13.29 -14.49 2.43
N LYS A 109 -12.96 -15.58 1.72
CA LYS A 109 -11.71 -16.34 1.88
C LYS A 109 -10.47 -15.55 1.46
N ALA A 110 -10.62 -14.45 0.72
CA ALA A 110 -9.50 -13.57 0.35
C ALA A 110 -8.80 -12.97 1.58
N ILE A 111 -9.45 -12.94 2.74
CA ILE A 111 -8.82 -12.44 3.96
C ILE A 111 -7.56 -13.24 4.38
N ARG A 112 -7.42 -14.46 3.86
CA ARG A 112 -6.24 -15.31 4.12
C ARG A 112 -4.94 -14.77 3.53
N PHE A 113 -5.03 -13.80 2.61
CA PHE A 113 -3.87 -13.10 2.06
C PHE A 113 -3.41 -11.93 2.95
N PHE A 114 -4.16 -11.60 4.01
CA PHE A 114 -3.80 -10.55 4.97
C PHE A 114 -2.89 -11.06 6.09
N GLY A 115 -2.19 -10.11 6.70
CA GLY A 115 -1.29 -10.38 7.82
C GLY A 115 0.09 -10.90 7.41
N GLY A 116 0.47 -10.71 6.14
CA GLY A 116 1.86 -10.87 5.69
C GLY A 116 2.79 -9.78 6.23
N PHE A 117 4.09 -9.97 6.05
CA PHE A 117 5.13 -8.98 6.42
C PHE A 117 4.86 -7.60 5.81
N GLY A 118 4.52 -7.54 4.52
CA GLY A 118 4.20 -6.26 3.85
C GLY A 118 3.04 -5.48 4.47
N THR A 119 2.06 -6.17 5.09
CA THR A 119 0.99 -5.48 5.84
C THR A 119 1.52 -4.79 7.07
N HIS A 120 2.42 -5.44 7.83
CA HIS A 120 3.04 -4.85 9.02
C HIS A 120 3.92 -3.66 8.65
N SER A 121 4.75 -3.79 7.62
CA SER A 121 5.59 -2.69 7.14
C SER A 121 4.76 -1.46 6.76
N ARG A 122 3.64 -1.66 6.06
CA ARG A 122 2.70 -0.57 5.72
C ARG A 122 2.07 0.06 6.94
N LEU A 123 1.66 -0.73 7.94
CA LEU A 123 1.11 -0.19 9.20
C LEU A 123 2.14 0.64 9.96
N ILE A 124 3.39 0.19 10.02
CA ILE A 124 4.50 0.94 10.65
C ILE A 124 4.71 2.27 9.94
N VAL A 125 4.85 2.26 8.61
CA VAL A 125 5.07 3.49 7.83
C VAL A 125 3.88 4.44 7.96
N SER A 126 2.65 3.93 7.88
CA SER A 126 1.43 4.75 8.01
C SER A 126 1.30 5.37 9.41
N LEU A 127 1.65 4.62 10.46
CA LEU A 127 1.70 5.13 11.83
C LEU A 127 2.75 6.23 11.95
N ALA A 128 3.96 6.00 11.45
CA ALA A 128 5.04 6.97 11.54
C ALA A 128 4.73 8.28 10.79
N VAL A 129 4.12 8.19 9.60
CA VAL A 129 3.60 9.36 8.86
C VAL A 129 2.49 10.06 9.65
N SER A 130 1.60 9.32 10.30
CA SER A 130 0.52 9.91 11.11
C SER A 130 1.08 10.66 12.33
N VAL A 131 2.10 10.10 12.99
CA VAL A 131 2.79 10.73 14.12
C VAL A 131 3.53 11.98 13.67
N TYR A 132 4.25 11.92 12.54
CA TYR A 132 4.90 13.10 11.96
C TYR A 132 3.87 14.17 11.58
N GLY A 133 2.74 13.79 10.97
CA GLY A 133 1.65 14.70 10.66
C GLY A 133 1.07 15.37 11.90
N LEU A 134 0.85 14.61 12.97
CA LEU A 134 0.39 15.16 14.24
C LEU A 134 1.40 16.17 14.80
N TRP A 135 2.69 15.86 14.80
CA TRP A 135 3.75 16.80 15.18
C TRP A 135 3.75 18.05 14.29
N TYR A 136 3.61 17.89 12.98
CA TYR A 136 3.61 18.98 12.02
C TYR A 136 2.47 19.98 12.31
N TRP A 137 1.24 19.48 12.47
CA TRP A 137 0.09 20.34 12.75
C TRP A 137 0.09 20.92 14.17
N LEU A 138 0.69 20.24 15.14
CA LEU A 138 0.82 20.76 16.51
C LEU A 138 1.90 21.84 16.63
N TYR A 139 3.06 21.65 15.99
CA TYR A 139 4.24 22.47 16.26
C TYR A 139 4.82 23.11 15.01
N ALA A 140 5.01 22.36 13.93
CA ALA A 140 5.72 22.84 12.74
C ALA A 140 5.03 24.07 12.09
N VAL A 141 3.72 24.01 11.91
CA VAL A 141 2.93 25.09 11.26
C VAL A 141 3.03 26.42 12.00
N THR A 142 3.25 26.43 13.32
CA THR A 142 3.27 27.66 14.13
C THR A 142 4.66 28.14 14.52
N GLY A 143 5.72 27.52 13.99
CA GLY A 143 7.10 27.93 14.29
C GLY A 143 8.08 26.79 14.57
N GLY A 144 7.64 25.53 14.45
CA GLY A 144 8.56 24.40 14.48
C GLY A 144 9.34 24.21 13.17
N LEU A 145 8.90 24.85 12.08
CA LEU A 145 9.63 24.95 10.81
C LEU A 145 9.68 26.42 10.36
N ILE A 146 10.68 26.73 9.53
CA ILE A 146 10.92 28.07 8.98
C ILE A 146 9.80 28.43 7.99
N ALA A 147 9.27 29.65 8.13
CA ALA A 147 8.30 30.21 7.19
C ALA A 147 9.01 30.94 6.04
N MET A 148 8.50 30.82 4.82
CA MET A 148 8.99 31.57 3.65
C MET A 148 8.90 33.08 3.91
N GLY A 149 9.91 33.85 3.48
CA GLY A 149 9.98 35.29 3.67
C GLY A 149 10.20 35.72 5.13
N SER A 150 10.50 34.77 6.03
CA SER A 150 10.90 35.08 7.41
C SER A 150 12.37 35.53 7.46
N LYS A 151 12.75 36.23 8.53
CA LYS A 151 14.14 36.65 8.75
C LYS A 151 15.10 35.48 9.02
N GLU A 152 14.54 34.31 9.32
CA GLU A 152 15.27 33.08 9.60
C GLU A 152 15.67 32.35 8.30
N GLU A 153 15.06 32.70 7.17
CA GLU A 153 15.42 32.22 5.83
C GLU A 153 16.79 32.77 5.42
N THR A 154 17.84 32.07 5.86
CA THR A 154 19.25 32.47 5.69
C THR A 154 20.09 31.29 5.21
N GLY A 155 21.28 31.56 4.68
CA GLY A 155 22.24 30.52 4.30
C GLY A 155 21.72 29.62 3.18
N GLU A 156 21.73 28.30 3.39
CA GLU A 156 21.34 27.29 2.38
C GLU A 156 19.84 27.32 1.99
N LEU A 157 19.01 28.06 2.72
CA LEU A 157 17.60 28.25 2.41
C LEU A 157 17.30 29.56 1.69
N ALA A 158 18.22 30.53 1.76
CA ALA A 158 17.99 31.84 1.17
C ALA A 158 17.88 31.72 -0.35
N VAL A 159 16.76 32.18 -0.89
CA VAL A 159 16.56 32.32 -2.34
C VAL A 159 17.04 33.71 -2.79
N ASP A 160 17.56 33.80 -4.01
CA ASP A 160 17.92 35.08 -4.65
C ASP A 160 17.01 35.32 -5.88
N PRO A 161 16.13 36.34 -5.86
CA PRO A 161 15.93 37.32 -4.80
C PRO A 161 15.21 36.74 -3.56
N PRO A 162 15.36 37.36 -2.37
CA PRO A 162 14.71 36.89 -1.15
C PRO A 162 13.18 36.98 -1.25
N ASN A 163 12.49 36.03 -0.63
CA ASN A 163 11.04 36.00 -0.57
C ASN A 163 10.45 37.25 0.11
N SER A 164 9.31 37.73 -0.40
CA SER A 164 8.54 38.82 0.23
C SER A 164 7.98 38.37 1.59
N PRO A 165 7.85 39.26 2.60
CA PRO A 165 7.13 38.96 3.84
C PRO A 165 5.70 38.45 3.64
N ASP A 166 5.06 38.75 2.51
CA ASP A 166 3.73 38.25 2.17
C ASP A 166 3.69 36.72 2.00
N CYS A 167 4.84 36.09 1.73
CA CYS A 167 4.99 34.63 1.63
C CYS A 167 4.94 33.91 2.98
N GLN A 168 4.99 34.64 4.11
CA GLN A 168 4.95 34.04 5.45
C GLN A 168 3.60 33.41 5.78
N THR A 169 2.52 33.88 5.14
CA THR A 169 1.18 33.33 5.40
C THR A 169 0.98 32.06 4.60
N LEU A 170 0.94 30.92 5.30
CA LEU A 170 0.71 29.62 4.70
C LEU A 170 -0.78 29.39 4.42
N PHE A 171 -1.10 29.07 3.16
CA PHE A 171 -2.44 28.67 2.73
C PHE A 171 -2.50 27.18 2.38
N THR A 172 -3.67 26.58 2.54
CA THR A 172 -3.98 25.22 2.07
C THR A 172 -5.34 25.23 1.36
N PHE A 173 -5.57 24.25 0.50
CA PHE A 173 -6.87 24.04 -0.13
C PHE A 173 -7.75 23.14 0.75
N MET A 174 -8.93 23.61 1.16
CA MET A 174 -9.97 22.75 1.74
C MET A 174 -11.30 23.18 1.13
N PHE A 175 -11.49 22.82 -0.15
CA PHE A 175 -12.56 23.33 -1.02
C PHE A 175 -12.51 24.85 -1.31
N GLY A 176 -11.45 25.52 -0.87
CA GLY A 176 -11.18 26.93 -1.06
C GLY A 176 -9.84 27.31 -0.43
N LYS A 177 -9.41 28.56 -0.64
CA LYS A 177 -8.19 29.10 -0.02
C LYS A 177 -8.43 29.34 1.45
N VAL A 178 -7.80 28.54 2.31
CA VAL A 178 -7.88 28.68 3.77
C VAL A 178 -6.48 28.83 4.36
N ARG A 179 -6.36 29.61 5.43
CA ARG A 179 -5.11 29.75 6.18
C ARG A 179 -4.79 28.46 6.94
N ALA A 180 -3.59 27.93 6.79
CA ALA A 180 -3.16 26.67 7.38
C ALA A 180 -3.08 26.73 8.93
N ASP A 181 -2.79 27.91 9.47
CA ASP A 181 -2.75 28.18 10.92
C ASP A 181 -4.14 28.43 11.55
N GLY A 182 -5.20 28.51 10.72
CA GLY A 182 -6.57 28.73 11.16
C GLY A 182 -7.30 27.47 11.64
N GLY A 183 -8.64 27.47 11.56
CA GLY A 183 -9.48 26.34 12.01
C GLY A 183 -9.18 25.00 11.30
N ILE A 184 -8.58 25.05 10.11
CA ILE A 184 -8.16 23.86 9.37
C ILE A 184 -7.09 23.05 10.12
N ARG A 185 -6.25 23.72 10.92
CA ARG A 185 -5.26 23.07 11.78
C ARG A 185 -5.91 22.11 12.76
N THR A 186 -6.99 22.54 13.41
CA THR A 186 -7.73 21.70 14.37
C THR A 186 -8.29 20.46 13.68
N PHE A 187 -8.85 20.62 12.47
CA PHE A 187 -9.33 19.49 11.68
C PHE A 187 -8.22 18.46 11.41
N TYR A 188 -7.06 18.90 10.93
CA TYR A 188 -5.95 17.98 10.66
C TYR A 188 -5.36 17.35 11.93
N ILE A 189 -5.31 18.06 13.06
CA ILE A 189 -4.91 17.47 14.35
C ILE A 189 -5.84 16.31 14.73
N VAL A 190 -7.16 16.50 14.60
CA VAL A 190 -8.15 15.45 14.90
C VAL A 190 -7.96 14.25 13.96
N VAL A 191 -7.81 14.51 12.65
CA VAL A 191 -7.60 13.44 11.65
C VAL A 191 -6.29 12.68 11.93
N CYS A 192 -5.18 13.37 12.15
CA CYS A 192 -3.89 12.75 12.46
C CYS A 192 -3.93 11.96 13.77
N THR A 193 -4.59 12.48 14.81
CA THR A 193 -4.80 11.76 16.08
C THR A 193 -5.61 10.48 15.86
N GLY A 194 -6.71 10.56 15.11
CA GLY A 194 -7.50 9.40 14.72
C GLY A 194 -6.67 8.36 13.96
N CYS A 195 -5.83 8.80 13.02
CA CYS A 195 -4.92 7.91 12.28
C CYS A 195 -3.87 7.27 13.19
N CYS A 196 -3.27 8.00 14.12
CA CYS A 196 -2.33 7.46 15.10
C CYS A 196 -2.98 6.37 15.96
N LEU A 197 -4.17 6.63 16.49
CA LEU A 197 -4.91 5.65 17.29
C LEU A 197 -5.27 4.42 16.45
N TYR A 198 -5.76 4.65 15.24
CA TYR A 198 -6.17 3.59 14.33
C TYR A 198 -4.98 2.71 13.89
N PHE A 199 -3.92 3.29 13.31
CA PHE A 199 -2.76 2.52 12.88
C PHE A 199 -1.97 1.93 14.06
N GLY A 200 -1.96 2.61 15.21
CA GLY A 200 -1.34 2.10 16.44
C GLY A 200 -2.05 0.87 16.99
N THR A 201 -3.38 0.91 17.10
CA THR A 201 -4.19 -0.25 17.51
C THR A 201 -4.06 -1.41 16.53
N MET A 202 -4.06 -1.12 15.23
CA MET A 202 -3.86 -2.12 14.19
C MET A 202 -2.48 -2.76 14.24
N LEU A 203 -1.42 -1.96 14.41
CA LEU A 203 -0.06 -2.47 14.53
C LEU A 203 0.10 -3.33 15.78
N LEU A 204 -0.48 -2.93 16.91
CA LEU A 204 -0.48 -3.72 18.14
C LEU A 204 -1.17 -5.07 17.92
N ALA A 205 -2.37 -5.07 17.36
CA ALA A 205 -3.14 -6.28 17.11
C ALA A 205 -2.43 -7.22 16.11
N SER A 206 -1.85 -6.64 15.06
CA SER A 206 -1.02 -7.36 14.08
C SER A 206 0.23 -7.97 14.74
N SER A 207 0.86 -7.26 15.67
CA SER A 207 2.05 -7.74 16.39
C SER A 207 1.71 -8.91 17.33
N ILE A 208 0.58 -8.84 18.04
CA ILE A 208 0.08 -9.95 18.87
C ILE A 208 -0.20 -11.18 17.99
N ALA A 209 -0.82 -10.99 16.83
CA ALA A 209 -1.06 -12.07 15.86
C ALA A 209 0.26 -12.67 15.34
N GLY A 210 1.23 -11.82 15.00
CA GLY A 210 2.58 -12.22 14.60
C GLY A 210 3.24 -13.08 15.67
N TRP A 211 3.19 -12.64 16.93
CA TRP A 211 3.72 -13.40 18.08
C TRP A 211 3.04 -14.76 18.24
N ALA A 212 1.70 -14.80 18.19
CA ALA A 212 0.95 -16.06 18.26
C ALA A 212 1.33 -17.02 17.12
N ARG A 213 1.56 -16.50 15.91
CA ARG A 213 2.02 -17.27 14.76
C ARG A 213 3.43 -17.83 14.97
N VAL A 214 4.35 -17.02 15.50
CA VAL A 214 5.72 -17.46 15.82
C VAL A 214 5.69 -18.58 16.87
N ASN A 215 4.91 -18.43 17.94
CA ASN A 215 4.76 -19.48 18.94
C ASN A 215 4.21 -20.78 18.35
N LYS A 216 3.20 -20.70 17.47
CA LYS A 216 2.68 -21.86 16.74
C LYS A 216 3.73 -22.48 15.82
N MET A 217 4.55 -21.68 15.14
CA MET A 217 5.65 -22.20 14.33
C MET A 217 6.69 -22.92 15.19
N ILE A 218 7.05 -22.38 16.36
CA ILE A 218 7.96 -23.03 17.31
C ILE A 218 7.35 -24.34 17.83
N ASP A 219 6.06 -24.38 18.08
CA ASP A 219 5.36 -25.60 18.50
C ASP A 219 5.39 -26.67 17.39
N LEU A 220 5.07 -26.29 16.15
CA LEU A 220 5.17 -27.19 14.99
C LEU A 220 6.60 -27.67 14.72
N TYR A 221 7.58 -26.77 14.91
CA TYR A 221 9.03 -27.09 14.86
C TYR A 221 9.34 -28.21 15.86
N LYS A 222 8.92 -28.05 17.12
CA LYS A 222 9.18 -29.04 18.19
C LYS A 222 8.56 -30.40 17.90
N HIS A 223 7.39 -30.42 17.25
CA HIS A 223 6.69 -31.66 16.89
C HIS A 223 7.10 -32.23 15.52
N GLN A 224 8.11 -31.65 14.85
CA GLN A 224 8.54 -32.03 13.50
C GLN A 224 7.42 -31.95 12.43
N ARG A 225 6.40 -31.12 12.65
CA ARG A 225 5.23 -30.94 11.77
C ARG A 225 5.33 -29.69 10.90
N TRP A 226 6.49 -29.50 10.28
CA TRP A 226 6.83 -28.32 9.46
C TRP A 226 5.91 -28.10 8.26
N ALA A 227 5.36 -29.20 7.73
CA ALA A 227 4.47 -29.19 6.58
C ALA A 227 3.10 -28.57 6.91
N ASP A 228 2.72 -28.50 8.19
CA ASP A 228 1.43 -27.95 8.57
C ASP A 228 1.40 -26.42 8.50
N THR A 229 0.29 -25.89 7.99
CA THR A 229 0.16 -24.45 7.78
C THR A 229 0.07 -23.70 9.12
N SER A 230 1.03 -22.80 9.34
CA SER A 230 1.00 -21.82 10.43
C SER A 230 0.04 -20.65 10.18
N ARG A 231 -0.73 -20.68 9.08
CA ARG A 231 -1.62 -19.59 8.71
C ARG A 231 -2.72 -19.42 9.75
N LEU A 232 -2.81 -18.22 10.30
CA LEU A 232 -3.93 -17.80 11.12
C LEU A 232 -5.14 -17.62 10.21
N ARG A 233 -6.31 -18.08 10.66
CA ARG A 233 -7.56 -17.85 9.94
C ARG A 233 -8.15 -16.55 10.46
N PHE A 234 -8.12 -15.52 9.62
CA PHE A 234 -8.88 -14.31 9.81
C PHE A 234 -10.27 -14.51 9.24
N ALA A 235 -11.24 -13.76 9.76
CA ALA A 235 -12.58 -13.70 9.22
C ALA A 235 -12.93 -12.25 8.89
N THR A 236 -13.63 -12.04 7.77
CA THR A 236 -14.01 -10.70 7.31
C THR A 236 -15.20 -10.13 8.06
N GLY A 237 -16.04 -10.97 8.67
CA GLY A 237 -17.32 -10.54 9.22
C GLY A 237 -18.38 -10.16 8.17
N LEU A 238 -18.03 -9.99 6.90
CA LEU A 238 -18.95 -9.55 5.83
C LEU A 238 -19.38 -10.69 4.93
N ASN A 239 -20.64 -10.67 4.48
CA ASN A 239 -21.15 -11.54 3.42
C ASN A 239 -20.55 -11.13 2.07
N TYR A 240 -20.59 -12.02 1.07
CA TYR A 240 -20.13 -11.71 -0.28
C TYR A 240 -20.82 -10.48 -0.89
N ARG A 241 -22.15 -10.38 -0.77
CA ARG A 241 -22.91 -9.22 -1.26
C ARG A 241 -22.52 -7.89 -0.60
N GLU A 242 -22.31 -7.92 0.72
CA GLU A 242 -21.88 -6.73 1.48
C GLU A 242 -20.48 -6.31 1.04
N LEU A 243 -19.57 -7.28 0.92
CA LEU A 243 -18.20 -7.08 0.47
C LEU A 243 -18.14 -6.49 -0.95
N GLU A 244 -18.99 -6.96 -1.87
CA GLU A 244 -19.12 -6.40 -3.22
C GLU A 244 -19.61 -4.94 -3.19
N LEU A 245 -20.60 -4.63 -2.35
CA LEU A 245 -21.10 -3.27 -2.15
C LEU A 245 -20.00 -2.35 -1.58
N PHE A 246 -19.29 -2.80 -0.55
CA PHE A 246 -18.16 -2.08 0.03
C PHE A 246 -17.05 -1.86 -0.98
N PHE A 247 -16.69 -2.88 -1.76
CA PHE A 247 -15.68 -2.76 -2.81
C PHE A 247 -16.08 -1.70 -3.84
N LYS A 248 -17.31 -1.75 -4.38
CA LYS A 248 -17.81 -0.78 -5.37
C LYS A 248 -17.81 0.65 -4.82
N THR A 249 -18.23 0.82 -3.57
CA THR A 249 -18.29 2.13 -2.89
C THR A 249 -16.88 2.66 -2.65
N LEU A 250 -16.00 1.86 -2.05
CA LEU A 250 -14.62 2.24 -1.78
C LEU A 250 -13.86 2.54 -3.08
N ARG A 251 -14.09 1.81 -4.17
CA ARG A 251 -13.51 2.12 -5.48
C ARG A 251 -13.79 3.56 -5.90
N ILE A 252 -15.05 3.98 -5.86
CA ILE A 252 -15.45 5.34 -6.25
C ILE A 252 -14.85 6.36 -5.30
N LEU A 253 -14.97 6.13 -3.98
CA LEU A 253 -14.42 7.03 -2.96
C LEU A 253 -12.91 7.19 -3.08
N ASN A 254 -12.17 6.12 -3.40
CA ASN A 254 -10.72 6.20 -3.61
C ASN A 254 -10.38 7.02 -4.84
N LEU A 255 -11.10 6.84 -5.96
CA LEU A 255 -10.85 7.65 -7.16
C LEU A 255 -11.09 9.14 -6.86
N VAL A 256 -12.22 9.45 -6.23
CA VAL A 256 -12.54 10.82 -5.79
C VAL A 256 -11.46 11.36 -4.86
N TRP A 257 -10.99 10.55 -3.91
CA TRP A 257 -9.93 10.94 -2.98
C TRP A 257 -8.59 11.20 -3.68
N LEU A 258 -8.20 10.36 -4.64
CA LEU A 258 -6.95 10.54 -5.40
C LEU A 258 -6.99 11.84 -6.23
N VAL A 259 -8.11 12.09 -6.91
CA VAL A 259 -8.32 13.34 -7.67
C VAL A 259 -8.32 14.54 -6.72
N TYR A 260 -9.04 14.44 -5.60
CA TYR A 260 -9.06 15.47 -4.56
C TYR A 260 -7.66 15.73 -4.00
N SER A 261 -6.84 14.69 -3.77
CA SER A 261 -5.48 14.83 -3.26
C SER A 261 -4.56 15.55 -4.26
N ALA A 262 -4.70 15.26 -5.56
CA ALA A 262 -3.99 16.00 -6.59
C ALA A 262 -4.40 17.48 -6.60
N PHE A 263 -5.71 17.78 -6.58
CA PHE A 263 -6.20 19.16 -6.48
C PHE A 263 -5.73 19.86 -5.19
N LEU A 264 -5.77 19.16 -4.05
CA LEU A 264 -5.28 19.65 -2.77
C LEU A 264 -3.82 20.13 -2.87
N ILE A 265 -2.96 19.38 -3.56
CA ILE A 265 -1.56 19.75 -3.79
C ILE A 265 -1.45 20.93 -4.76
N GLU A 266 -2.05 20.82 -5.95
CA GLU A 266 -1.92 21.83 -7.01
C GLU A 266 -2.47 23.20 -6.58
N PHE A 267 -3.65 23.23 -5.94
CA PHE A 267 -4.23 24.48 -5.44
C PHE A 267 -3.46 25.03 -4.25
N SER A 268 -2.93 24.18 -3.36
CA SER A 268 -2.08 24.67 -2.26
C SER A 268 -0.81 25.34 -2.79
N LEU A 269 -0.14 24.75 -3.79
CA LEU A 269 1.02 25.37 -4.44
C LEU A 269 0.64 26.71 -5.09
N ASN A 270 -0.47 26.74 -5.82
CA ASN A 270 -0.96 27.95 -6.48
C ASN A 270 -1.33 29.05 -5.48
N PHE A 271 -2.00 28.74 -4.38
CA PHE A 271 -2.42 29.73 -3.38
C PHE A 271 -1.27 30.36 -2.60
N ASN A 272 -0.13 29.67 -2.52
CA ASN A 272 1.11 30.16 -1.93
C ASN A 272 2.10 30.69 -2.98
N ASN A 273 1.67 30.85 -4.24
CA ASN A 273 2.49 31.33 -5.36
C ASN A 273 3.83 30.59 -5.54
N VAL A 274 3.84 29.29 -5.25
CA VAL A 274 5.05 28.44 -5.41
C VAL A 274 5.18 28.05 -6.88
N THR A 275 5.67 28.99 -7.69
CA THR A 275 5.77 28.81 -9.15
C THR A 275 7.04 28.11 -9.60
N ALA A 276 8.07 28.05 -8.74
CA ALA A 276 9.35 27.38 -9.07
C ALA A 276 9.17 25.89 -9.42
N VAL A 277 8.18 25.23 -8.81
CA VAL A 277 7.90 23.80 -9.08
C VAL A 277 7.10 23.55 -10.35
N LEU A 278 6.59 24.61 -11.00
CA LEU A 278 5.95 24.55 -12.31
C LEU A 278 7.02 24.79 -13.38
N LYS A 279 7.08 23.90 -14.37
CA LYS A 279 8.12 23.85 -15.41
C LYS A 279 8.22 25.18 -16.16
N GLY A 280 9.18 26.03 -15.79
CA GLY A 280 9.53 27.26 -16.49
C GLY A 280 10.94 27.16 -17.03
N ARG A 281 11.15 27.54 -18.31
CA ARG A 281 12.47 27.53 -18.99
C ARG A 281 13.54 28.34 -18.25
N ASN A 282 13.13 29.28 -17.40
CA ASN A 282 14.01 30.19 -16.67
C ASN A 282 14.12 29.87 -15.16
N ASN A 283 13.41 28.87 -14.64
CA ASN A 283 13.21 28.69 -13.20
C ASN A 283 14.04 27.55 -12.58
N GLY A 284 15.10 27.08 -13.26
CA GLY A 284 15.97 26.01 -12.74
C GLY A 284 15.30 24.65 -12.50
N ASN A 285 14.02 24.49 -12.86
CA ASN A 285 13.26 23.26 -12.65
C ASN A 285 13.52 22.26 -13.76
N GLU A 286 14.71 21.67 -13.68
CA GLU A 286 15.21 20.72 -14.64
C GLU A 286 14.70 19.30 -14.34
N ILE A 287 13.73 18.83 -15.14
CA ILE A 287 13.16 17.47 -15.01
C ILE A 287 14.24 16.39 -15.09
N HIS A 288 15.38 16.68 -15.71
CA HIS A 288 16.47 15.73 -15.85
C HIS A 288 17.25 15.47 -14.55
N LEU A 289 17.03 16.27 -13.49
CA LEU A 289 17.62 16.00 -12.18
C LEU A 289 17.15 14.62 -11.67
N PRO A 290 18.06 13.78 -11.13
CA PRO A 290 17.70 12.42 -10.69
C PRO A 290 16.54 12.38 -9.70
N ALA A 291 16.44 13.38 -8.80
CA ALA A 291 15.36 13.50 -7.82
C ALA A 291 13.97 13.60 -8.48
N GLN A 292 13.87 14.23 -9.66
CA GLN A 292 12.61 14.39 -10.40
C GLN A 292 12.41 13.30 -11.46
N LEU A 293 13.48 12.94 -12.16
CA LEU A 293 13.44 11.98 -13.26
C LEU A 293 13.08 10.58 -12.76
N LEU A 294 13.68 10.12 -11.65
CA LEU A 294 13.46 8.76 -11.16
C LEU A 294 12.00 8.50 -10.78
N PRO A 295 11.33 9.33 -9.94
CA PRO A 295 9.91 9.13 -9.65
C PRO A 295 9.04 9.21 -10.91
N LEU A 296 9.34 10.13 -11.83
CA LEU A 296 8.59 10.28 -13.07
C LEU A 296 8.67 9.01 -13.93
N LEU A 297 9.87 8.47 -14.13
CA LEU A 297 10.08 7.23 -14.90
C LEU A 297 9.42 6.04 -14.20
N MET A 298 9.60 5.90 -12.89
CA MET A 298 8.97 4.82 -12.11
C MET A 298 7.44 4.85 -12.24
N GLY A 299 6.83 6.04 -12.06
CA GLY A 299 5.38 6.19 -12.18
C GLY A 299 4.88 5.98 -13.61
N THR A 300 5.59 6.51 -14.61
CA THR A 300 5.19 6.40 -16.02
C THR A 300 5.30 4.96 -16.52
N PHE A 301 6.45 4.30 -16.34
CA PHE A 301 6.64 2.91 -16.75
C PHE A 301 5.75 1.96 -15.97
N GLY A 302 5.55 2.21 -14.67
CA GLY A 302 4.62 1.45 -13.85
C GLY A 302 3.17 1.55 -14.37
N LEU A 303 2.71 2.75 -14.73
CA LEU A 303 1.39 2.97 -15.31
C LEU A 303 1.25 2.30 -16.68
N VAL A 304 2.22 2.48 -17.59
CA VAL A 304 2.22 1.85 -18.92
C VAL A 304 2.18 0.32 -18.80
N ARG A 305 2.98 -0.27 -17.91
CA ARG A 305 2.97 -1.71 -17.64
C ARG A 305 1.61 -2.20 -17.18
N ILE A 306 0.98 -1.51 -16.22
CA ILE A 306 -0.34 -1.91 -15.72
C ILE A 306 -1.42 -1.75 -16.79
N LEU A 307 -1.40 -0.68 -17.59
CA LEU A 307 -2.32 -0.52 -18.71
C LEU A 307 -2.16 -1.65 -19.72
N TYR A 308 -0.92 -2.00 -20.08
CA TYR A 308 -0.61 -3.13 -20.97
C TYR A 308 -1.20 -4.44 -20.42
N LEU A 309 -0.96 -4.77 -19.15
CA LEU A 309 -1.50 -5.98 -18.53
C LEU A 309 -3.03 -5.98 -18.47
N VAL A 310 -3.67 -4.82 -18.27
CA VAL A 310 -5.13 -4.70 -18.36
C VAL A 310 -5.62 -4.99 -19.78
N PHE A 311 -4.97 -4.44 -20.81
CA PHE A 311 -5.33 -4.72 -22.20
C PHE A 311 -5.12 -6.20 -22.55
N GLU A 312 -3.99 -6.78 -22.14
CA GLU A 312 -3.68 -8.20 -22.33
C GLU A 312 -4.72 -9.10 -21.65
N SER A 313 -5.13 -8.79 -20.41
CA SER A 313 -6.16 -9.54 -19.69
C SER A 313 -7.55 -9.51 -20.36
N LYS A 314 -7.78 -8.56 -21.27
CA LYS A 314 -9.03 -8.45 -22.05
C LYS A 314 -8.93 -9.07 -23.44
N ARG A 315 -7.74 -9.50 -23.89
CA ARG A 315 -7.56 -10.15 -25.18
C ARG A 315 -8.30 -11.50 -25.17
N SER A 316 -8.93 -11.84 -26.29
CA SER A 316 -9.69 -13.10 -26.39
C SER A 316 -8.76 -14.29 -26.15
N PRO A 317 -9.17 -15.29 -25.35
CA PRO A 317 -8.39 -16.50 -25.15
C PRO A 317 -8.18 -17.30 -26.45
N GLU A 318 -8.94 -17.01 -27.51
CA GLU A 318 -8.77 -17.65 -28.83
C GLU A 318 -7.63 -17.01 -29.65
N ASP A 319 -7.20 -15.80 -29.29
CA ASP A 319 -6.10 -15.09 -29.93
C ASP A 319 -4.78 -15.42 -29.20
N MET A 320 -4.51 -16.73 -29.09
CA MET A 320 -3.38 -17.32 -28.35
C MET A 320 -2.03 -17.17 -29.03
N GLU A 321 -1.95 -16.60 -30.24
CA GLU A 321 -0.64 -16.28 -30.80
C GLU A 321 -0.03 -15.14 -29.99
N PRO A 322 0.99 -15.41 -29.15
CA PRO A 322 1.63 -14.37 -28.40
C PRO A 322 2.28 -13.45 -29.42
N SER A 323 1.95 -12.16 -29.38
CA SER A 323 2.57 -11.15 -30.25
C SER A 323 4.10 -11.05 -30.05
N LEU A 324 4.63 -11.73 -29.02
CA LEU A 324 6.03 -12.04 -28.79
C LEU A 324 6.13 -13.54 -28.46
N ALA A 325 6.31 -14.38 -29.49
CA ALA A 325 6.36 -15.83 -29.35
C ALA A 325 7.40 -16.28 -28.30
N ASP A 326 6.96 -16.79 -27.15
CA ASP A 326 7.83 -17.49 -26.21
C ASP A 326 7.70 -18.99 -26.47
N SER A 327 8.58 -19.50 -27.32
CA SER A 327 8.71 -20.92 -27.62
C SER A 327 9.44 -21.64 -26.47
N SER A 328 8.84 -21.72 -25.29
CA SER A 328 9.39 -22.56 -24.22
C SER A 328 8.33 -23.41 -23.52
N PRO A 329 8.47 -24.76 -23.50
CA PRO A 329 7.48 -25.67 -22.96
C PRO A 329 7.39 -25.58 -21.42
N PRO A 330 6.26 -25.98 -20.82
CA PRO A 330 5.98 -25.83 -19.39
C PRO A 330 6.99 -26.62 -18.56
N GLN A 331 7.96 -25.92 -17.97
CA GLN A 331 9.02 -26.55 -17.18
C GLN A 331 8.59 -26.74 -15.72
N ARG A 332 8.59 -28.02 -15.33
CA ARG A 332 8.63 -28.53 -13.95
C ARG A 332 9.53 -27.67 -13.06
N SER A 333 8.99 -27.30 -11.91
CA SER A 333 9.60 -26.71 -10.71
C SER A 333 11.14 -26.69 -10.72
N ARG A 334 11.73 -25.52 -10.99
CA ARG A 334 13.18 -25.28 -10.98
C ARG A 334 13.61 -24.50 -9.75
N THR A 335 14.67 -25.01 -9.12
CA THR A 335 15.56 -24.27 -8.24
C THR A 335 16.06 -23.00 -8.94
N LEU A 336 16.12 -21.89 -8.20
CA LEU A 336 16.51 -20.56 -8.69
C LEU A 336 17.92 -20.60 -9.31
N HIS A 337 17.99 -20.64 -10.65
CA HIS A 337 19.22 -20.39 -11.40
C HIS A 337 19.37 -18.89 -11.67
N ALA A 338 20.61 -18.38 -11.59
CA ALA A 338 20.93 -16.95 -11.80
C ALA A 338 20.48 -16.41 -13.17
N ARG A 339 20.32 -17.28 -14.18
CA ARG A 339 19.80 -16.91 -15.51
C ARG A 339 18.30 -16.58 -15.51
N ASN A 340 17.58 -16.96 -14.45
CA ASN A 340 16.17 -16.64 -14.22
C ASN A 340 15.99 -15.41 -13.31
N PHE A 341 17.04 -14.61 -13.07
CA PHE A 341 16.93 -13.39 -12.27
C PHE A 341 15.95 -12.38 -12.89
N LEU A 342 15.85 -12.31 -14.23
CA LEU A 342 14.83 -11.51 -14.92
C LEU A 342 13.42 -12.08 -14.75
N LEU A 343 13.28 -13.42 -14.64
CA LEU A 343 12.02 -14.08 -14.29
C LEU A 343 11.64 -13.88 -12.81
N ALA A 344 12.55 -13.44 -11.95
CA ALA A 344 12.18 -12.98 -10.59
C ALA A 344 11.48 -11.61 -10.62
N PHE A 345 11.61 -10.86 -11.71
CA PHE A 345 10.82 -9.66 -12.01
C PHE A 345 9.61 -9.95 -12.91
N SER A 346 9.49 -11.17 -13.44
CA SER A 346 8.24 -11.63 -14.06
C SER A 346 7.19 -11.72 -12.96
N PRO A 347 5.98 -11.18 -13.17
CA PRO A 347 4.92 -11.27 -12.18
C PRO A 347 4.74 -12.72 -11.75
N ALA A 348 4.59 -12.92 -10.44
CA ALA A 348 4.28 -14.23 -9.86
C ALA A 348 3.20 -14.86 -10.72
N MET A 349 3.56 -15.97 -11.39
CA MET A 349 2.72 -16.67 -12.38
C MET A 349 1.26 -16.58 -11.94
N SER A 350 0.47 -15.89 -12.76
CA SER A 350 -0.98 -15.89 -12.71
C SER A 350 -1.40 -17.34 -12.48
N ARG A 351 -1.78 -17.66 -11.24
CA ARG A 351 -2.49 -18.91 -11.01
C ARG A 351 -3.79 -18.71 -11.75
N ASP A 352 -4.05 -19.53 -12.77
CA ASP A 352 -5.34 -19.59 -13.44
C ASP A 352 -6.42 -19.69 -12.36
N SER A 353 -6.98 -18.53 -12.03
CA SER A 353 -7.99 -18.43 -11.01
C SER A 353 -9.28 -18.73 -11.73
N VAL A 354 -9.68 -19.99 -11.69
CA VAL A 354 -11.01 -20.40 -12.14
C VAL A 354 -12.00 -19.52 -11.38
N MET A 355 -12.81 -18.76 -12.11
CA MET A 355 -13.80 -17.87 -11.49
C MET A 355 -14.80 -18.73 -10.73
N ILE A 356 -14.68 -18.76 -9.40
CA ILE A 356 -15.60 -19.50 -8.54
C ILE A 356 -16.86 -18.66 -8.42
N LYS A 357 -18.02 -19.20 -8.83
CA LYS A 357 -19.31 -18.60 -8.53
C LYS A 357 -19.55 -18.71 -7.02
N HIS A 358 -19.55 -17.59 -6.32
CA HIS A 358 -19.86 -17.52 -4.89
C HIS A 358 -21.36 -17.30 -4.69
N ASP A 359 -21.92 -17.94 -3.67
CA ASP A 359 -23.27 -17.63 -3.19
C ASP A 359 -23.27 -16.19 -2.61
N PRO A 360 -24.19 -15.30 -3.00
CA PRO A 360 -24.25 -13.93 -2.46
C PRO A 360 -24.38 -13.89 -0.93
N ASP A 361 -24.97 -14.93 -0.34
CA ASP A 361 -25.16 -15.08 1.10
C ASP A 361 -24.05 -15.92 1.75
N ASP A 362 -22.97 -16.26 1.03
CA ASP A 362 -21.81 -16.94 1.60
C ASP A 362 -21.16 -16.05 2.67
N VAL A 363 -21.01 -16.62 3.85
CA VAL A 363 -20.40 -16.02 5.03
C VAL A 363 -19.29 -16.95 5.48
N ASP A 364 -18.15 -16.38 5.90
CA ASP A 364 -17.12 -17.17 6.55
C ASP A 364 -17.74 -17.99 7.70
N ASP A 365 -17.46 -19.30 7.72
CA ASP A 365 -18.02 -20.22 8.70
C ASP A 365 -17.73 -19.77 10.15
N LEU A 366 -16.63 -19.03 10.37
CA LEU A 366 -16.26 -18.45 11.67
C LEU A 366 -17.24 -17.36 12.17
N GLU A 367 -17.99 -16.74 11.25
CA GLU A 367 -18.88 -15.62 11.52
C GLU A 367 -20.36 -16.00 11.43
N ARG A 368 -20.67 -17.24 10.99
CA ARG A 368 -22.04 -17.72 10.89
C ARG A 368 -22.70 -17.73 12.28
N GLY A 369 -23.80 -16.99 12.42
CA GLY A 369 -24.55 -16.87 13.67
C GLY A 369 -24.11 -15.72 14.59
N ARG A 370 -23.10 -14.93 14.24
CA ARG A 370 -22.73 -13.75 15.02
C ARG A 370 -23.68 -12.58 14.77
N PRO A 371 -24.00 -11.79 15.82
CA PRO A 371 -24.83 -10.60 15.64
C PRO A 371 -24.10 -9.58 14.77
N TRP A 372 -24.87 -8.85 13.97
CA TRP A 372 -24.34 -7.92 12.97
C TRP A 372 -23.32 -6.91 13.53
N PRO A 373 -23.46 -6.29 14.73
CA PRO A 373 -22.50 -5.27 15.16
C PRO A 373 -21.11 -5.85 15.41
N ILE A 374 -21.03 -7.09 15.91
CA ILE A 374 -19.77 -7.80 16.17
C ILE A 374 -19.11 -8.15 14.84
N ARG A 375 -19.90 -8.61 13.86
CA ARG A 375 -19.42 -8.93 12.52
C ARG A 375 -18.79 -7.72 11.84
N TYR A 376 -19.47 -6.56 11.88
CA TYR A 376 -18.91 -5.32 11.36
C TYR A 376 -17.67 -4.87 12.15
N LEU A 377 -17.67 -5.02 13.46
CA LEU A 377 -16.48 -4.72 14.28
C LEU A 377 -15.28 -5.59 13.86
N VAL A 378 -15.48 -6.88 13.63
CA VAL A 378 -14.44 -7.79 13.13
C VAL A 378 -14.04 -7.44 11.69
N ALA A 379 -14.96 -6.98 10.85
CA ALA A 379 -14.62 -6.48 9.51
C ALA A 379 -13.62 -5.32 9.58
N TRP A 380 -13.87 -4.37 10.49
CA TRP A 380 -13.01 -3.21 10.72
C TRP A 380 -11.86 -3.47 11.71
N LEU A 381 -11.78 -4.65 12.31
CA LEU A 381 -10.67 -5.06 13.18
C LEU A 381 -10.52 -6.60 13.11
N PRO A 382 -10.08 -7.18 11.99
CA PRO A 382 -10.00 -8.63 11.74
C PRO A 382 -9.19 -9.38 12.77
N TRP A 383 -8.22 -8.71 13.39
CA TRP A 383 -7.41 -9.27 14.46
C TRP A 383 -8.23 -9.63 15.71
N LEU A 384 -9.40 -9.00 15.92
CA LEU A 384 -10.32 -9.39 16.98
C LEU A 384 -10.78 -10.84 16.82
N SER A 385 -10.81 -11.38 15.60
CA SER A 385 -11.14 -12.80 15.36
C SER A 385 -10.12 -13.77 15.99
N LEU A 386 -8.93 -13.28 16.35
CA LEU A 386 -7.89 -14.07 17.03
C LEU A 386 -8.07 -14.10 18.55
N LEU A 387 -8.81 -13.15 19.13
CA LEU A 387 -9.03 -13.10 20.56
C LEU A 387 -9.95 -14.25 20.98
N LYS A 388 -9.56 -14.95 22.06
CA LYS A 388 -10.28 -16.12 22.59
C LYS A 388 -11.76 -15.83 22.88
N GLN A 389 -12.06 -14.64 23.39
CA GLN A 389 -13.44 -14.18 23.64
C GLN A 389 -14.32 -14.19 22.39
N PHE A 390 -13.75 -13.85 21.23
CA PHE A 390 -14.48 -13.90 19.96
C PHE A 390 -14.65 -15.34 19.46
N GLN A 391 -13.75 -16.25 19.82
CA GLN A 391 -13.82 -17.67 19.43
C GLN A 391 -14.83 -18.46 20.30
N GLU A 392 -14.89 -18.20 21.61
CA GLU A 392 -15.63 -19.03 22.58
C GLU A 392 -17.13 -18.77 22.66
N ASN A 393 -17.61 -17.59 22.26
CA ASN A 393 -19.05 -17.28 22.28
C ASN A 393 -19.89 -18.14 21.30
N HIS A 394 -19.25 -18.99 20.51
CA HIS A 394 -19.86 -20.01 19.68
C HIS A 394 -20.18 -21.29 20.47
N THR A 395 -20.97 -21.17 21.53
CA THR A 395 -21.72 -22.33 22.01
C THR A 395 -22.93 -22.51 21.12
N VAL A 396 -22.70 -23.21 20.00
CA VAL A 396 -23.76 -23.80 19.19
C VAL A 396 -24.80 -24.40 20.15
N PRO A 397 -26.11 -24.10 20.00
CA PRO A 397 -27.13 -24.68 20.86
C PRO A 397 -26.91 -26.20 20.95
N LYS A 398 -26.86 -26.72 22.17
CA LYS A 398 -26.31 -28.03 22.59
C LYS A 398 -26.82 -29.29 21.84
N GLY A 399 -27.64 -29.16 20.79
CA GLY A 399 -28.28 -30.26 20.06
C GLY A 399 -27.54 -30.86 18.86
N LYS A 400 -26.50 -30.22 18.30
CA LYS A 400 -25.70 -30.80 17.19
C LYS A 400 -24.22 -30.47 17.35
N ARG A 401 -23.48 -31.35 18.03
CA ARG A 401 -22.01 -31.36 18.03
C ARG A 401 -21.51 -31.75 16.64
N LEU A 402 -21.47 -30.80 15.70
CA LEU A 402 -20.51 -30.88 14.60
C LEU A 402 -19.14 -30.60 15.22
N SER A 403 -18.38 -31.66 15.44
CA SER A 403 -17.08 -31.61 16.08
C SER A 403 -16.15 -30.67 15.30
N TYR A 404 -15.71 -29.58 15.92
CA TYR A 404 -14.69 -28.68 15.35
C TYR A 404 -13.36 -29.43 15.05
N GLN A 405 -13.15 -30.61 15.65
CA GLN A 405 -12.01 -31.48 15.37
C GLN A 405 -12.02 -32.06 13.94
N SER A 406 -13.18 -32.36 13.35
CA SER A 406 -13.22 -32.87 11.95
C SER A 406 -12.87 -31.80 10.91
N TYR A 407 -12.92 -30.51 11.27
CA TYR A 407 -12.45 -29.41 10.43
C TYR A 407 -10.94 -29.15 10.55
N ARG A 408 -10.31 -29.55 11.66
CA ARG A 408 -8.84 -29.48 11.82
C ARG A 408 -8.13 -30.50 10.93
N SER A 409 -8.83 -31.55 10.49
CA SER A 409 -8.36 -32.60 9.57
C SER A 409 -8.94 -32.48 8.15
N GLY A 410 -9.53 -31.34 7.76
CA GLY A 410 -10.12 -31.14 6.42
C GLY A 410 -9.12 -31.17 5.24
N PHE A 411 -7.85 -31.50 5.49
CA PHE A 411 -7.03 -32.12 4.45
C PHE A 411 -7.55 -33.55 4.29
N SER A 412 -8.39 -33.73 3.27
CA SER A 412 -8.80 -35.03 2.77
C SER A 412 -7.63 -36.02 2.90
N GLN A 413 -7.86 -37.07 3.67
CA GLN A 413 -7.00 -38.25 3.81
C GLN A 413 -6.92 -39.05 2.50
N GLY A 414 -7.20 -38.42 1.36
CA GLY A 414 -7.04 -38.93 0.00
C GLY A 414 -5.74 -38.47 -0.66
N TYR A 415 -4.70 -38.15 0.12
CA TYR A 415 -3.36 -38.46 -0.37
C TYR A 415 -3.21 -39.97 -0.20
N GLU A 416 -3.50 -40.72 -1.27
CA GLU A 416 -2.78 -41.97 -1.47
C GLU A 416 -1.31 -41.64 -1.19
N MET A 417 -0.70 -42.34 -0.22
CA MET A 417 0.74 -42.37 -0.18
C MET A 417 1.15 -42.94 -1.52
N ILE A 418 1.49 -42.06 -2.46
CA ILE A 418 2.33 -42.44 -3.58
C ILE A 418 3.58 -42.93 -2.88
N ASP A 419 3.75 -44.25 -2.83
CA ASP A 419 5.02 -44.86 -2.45
C ASP A 419 6.05 -44.18 -3.33
N VAL A 420 6.79 -43.25 -2.74
CA VAL A 420 7.95 -42.66 -3.37
C VAL A 420 8.94 -43.82 -3.41
N VAL A 421 8.89 -44.58 -4.50
CA VAL A 421 9.91 -45.55 -4.87
C VAL A 421 11.21 -44.80 -4.71
N GLN A 422 11.97 -45.15 -3.66
CA GLN A 422 13.31 -44.62 -3.47
C GLN A 422 14.04 -44.87 -4.79
N PRO A 423 14.53 -43.83 -5.48
CA PRO A 423 15.33 -44.06 -6.67
C PRO A 423 16.48 -44.96 -6.24
N ALA A 424 16.61 -46.11 -6.93
CA ALA A 424 17.67 -47.06 -6.69
C ALA A 424 18.99 -46.28 -6.58
N LYS A 425 19.72 -46.49 -5.49
CA LYS A 425 21.05 -45.90 -5.32
C LYS A 425 21.87 -46.25 -6.57
N LEU A 426 22.13 -45.25 -7.40
CA LEU A 426 23.02 -45.34 -8.53
C LEU A 426 24.42 -45.59 -7.95
N GLY A 427 24.84 -46.87 -7.88
CA GLY A 427 26.18 -47.20 -7.39
C GLY A 427 26.37 -48.57 -6.76
N GLN A 428 25.57 -49.59 -7.06
CA GLN A 428 25.83 -50.94 -6.52
C GLN A 428 25.46 -52.07 -7.50
N GLU A 429 25.86 -51.92 -8.77
CA GLU A 429 25.81 -53.00 -9.76
C GLU A 429 27.02 -52.89 -10.72
N ARG A 430 28.21 -53.18 -10.19
CA ARG A 430 29.41 -53.43 -11.00
C ARG A 430 30.42 -54.16 -10.13
N ASP A 431 30.23 -55.46 -9.87
CA ASP A 431 31.27 -56.39 -9.40
C ASP A 431 30.76 -57.85 -9.35
N SER A 432 30.01 -58.29 -10.36
CA SER A 432 29.69 -59.72 -10.51
C SER A 432 29.55 -60.08 -11.98
N ASN A 433 30.69 -60.21 -12.66
CA ASN A 433 30.88 -61.08 -13.84
C ASN A 433 32.32 -60.95 -14.35
N ILE A 434 33.27 -61.52 -13.60
CA ILE A 434 34.52 -62.07 -14.13
C ILE A 434 34.69 -63.39 -13.39
N ASP A 435 34.30 -64.49 -14.04
CA ASP A 435 34.79 -65.87 -13.88
C ASP A 435 33.72 -66.84 -14.41
N SER A 436 33.78 -67.12 -15.71
CA SER A 436 33.37 -68.38 -16.37
C SER A 436 33.69 -68.31 -17.87
#